data_AF-A0A9X6V3X7-F1
#
_entry.id   AF-A0A9X6V3X7-F1
#
_cell.length_a   1.000
_cell.length_b   1.000
_cell.length_c   1.000
_cell.angle_alpha   90.00
_cell.angle_beta   90.00
_cell.angle_gamma   90.00
#
_symmetry.space_group_name_H-M   'P 1'
#
loop_
_entity.id
_entity.type
_entity.pdbx_description
1 polymer ?
#
loop_
_entity_poly.entity_id
_entity_poly.type
_entity_poly.pdbx_seq_one_letter_code
_entity_poly.pdbx_strand_id
1 'polypeptide(L)'
;MQRVMLYLCFTLFIVLLLFVGVKIQFYLDTDAQVNFNVYPRLFYFTLFPLLVGILLRFLQSINHETSKQNWRFQPDKFIAITVPTILISFSPALLFSPLGEYLPYLANVILINTTFVTIISLIAGYSLLDCFIQKDNATMKKYN
;
A
#
# COMPACT_ATOMS: atom_id res chain seq x y z
N MET A 1 0.36 29.05 10.24
CA MET A 1 -0.63 29.08 9.14
C MET A 1 -0.23 28.18 7.96
N GLN A 2 0.94 28.38 7.31
CA GLN A 2 1.34 27.60 6.12
C GLN A 2 1.34 26.08 6.32
N ARG A 3 1.87 25.57 7.44
CA ARG A 3 1.85 24.13 7.75
C ARG A 3 0.42 23.57 7.86
N VAL A 4 -0.47 24.30 8.52
CA VAL A 4 -1.89 23.90 8.67
C VAL A 4 -2.59 23.86 7.31
N MET A 5 -2.36 24.86 6.45
CA MET A 5 -2.92 24.90 5.10
C MET A 5 -2.42 23.74 4.23
N LEU A 6 -1.15 23.35 4.37
CA LEU A 6 -0.57 22.18 3.70
C LEU A 6 -1.24 20.88 4.15
N TYR A 7 -1.42 20.67 5.46
CA TYR A 7 -2.15 19.50 5.99
C TYR A 7 -3.60 19.45 5.51
N LEU A 8 -4.28 20.60 5.45
CA LEU A 8 -5.67 20.69 5.01
C LEU A 8 -5.78 20.35 3.51
N CYS A 9 -4.93 20.95 2.67
CA CYS A 9 -4.86 20.65 1.23
C CYS A 9 -4.59 19.16 0.98
N PHE A 10 -3.68 18.56 1.75
CA PHE A 10 -3.39 17.15 1.64
C PHE A 10 -4.56 16.25 2.08
N THR A 11 -5.24 16.61 3.17
CA THR A 11 -6.42 15.88 3.64
C THR A 11 -7.51 15.90 2.58
N LEU A 12 -7.73 17.05 1.96
CA LEU A 12 -8.67 17.24 0.85
C LEU A 12 -8.27 16.39 -0.37
N PHE A 13 -6.98 16.34 -0.68
CA PHE A 13 -6.44 15.48 -1.73
C PHE A 13 -6.69 13.98 -1.45
N ILE A 14 -6.43 13.49 -0.23
CA ILE A 14 -6.74 12.11 0.15
C ILE A 14 -8.23 11.82 0.01
N VAL A 15 -9.09 12.70 0.52
CA VAL A 15 -10.55 12.51 0.44
C VAL A 15 -11.00 12.45 -1.02
N LEU A 16 -10.49 13.33 -1.87
CA LEU A 16 -10.77 13.30 -3.31
C LEU A 16 -10.29 11.99 -3.96
N LEU A 17 -9.07 11.55 -3.62
CA LEU A 17 -8.49 10.31 -4.14
C LEU A 17 -9.30 9.08 -3.71
N LEU A 18 -9.75 9.02 -2.46
CA LEU A 18 -10.63 7.97 -1.96
C LEU A 18 -12.00 8.01 -2.65
N PHE A 19 -12.58 9.19 -2.84
CA PHE A 19 -13.87 9.35 -3.52
C PHE A 19 -13.81 8.87 -4.98
N VAL A 20 -12.77 9.27 -5.71
CA VAL A 20 -12.52 8.77 -7.07
C VAL A 20 -12.30 7.26 -7.05
N GLY A 21 -11.53 6.77 -6.07
CA GLY A 21 -11.28 5.34 -5.90
C GLY A 21 -12.56 4.53 -5.75
N VAL A 22 -13.48 4.95 -4.87
CA VAL A 22 -14.77 4.29 -4.68
C VAL A 22 -15.59 4.25 -5.99
N LYS A 23 -15.57 5.32 -6.79
CA LYS A 23 -16.26 5.32 -8.10
C LYS A 23 -15.65 4.33 -9.07
N ILE A 24 -14.32 4.25 -9.15
CA ILE A 24 -13.62 3.28 -9.99
C ILE A 24 -13.94 1.85 -9.51
N GLN A 25 -13.90 1.62 -8.19
CA GLN A 25 -14.25 0.33 -7.61
C GLN A 25 -15.68 -0.09 -7.99
N PHE A 26 -16.65 0.82 -7.85
CA PHE A 26 -18.05 0.54 -8.21
C PHE A 26 -18.21 0.21 -9.69
N TYR A 27 -17.51 0.93 -10.57
CA TYR A 27 -17.48 0.62 -11.99
C TYR A 27 -16.91 -0.77 -12.27
N LEU A 28 -15.77 -1.11 -11.67
CA LEU A 28 -15.12 -2.42 -11.84
C LEU A 28 -15.91 -3.57 -11.23
N ASP A 29 -16.63 -3.33 -10.11
CA ASP A 29 -17.55 -4.29 -9.52
C ASP A 29 -18.71 -4.59 -10.50
N THR A 30 -19.28 -3.55 -11.10
CA THR A 30 -20.36 -3.67 -12.09
C THR A 30 -19.87 -4.37 -13.36
N ASP A 31 -18.71 -3.97 -13.88
CA ASP A 31 -18.10 -4.56 -15.06
C ASP A 31 -17.79 -6.05 -14.86
N ALA A 32 -17.24 -6.42 -13.70
CA ALA A 32 -16.96 -7.81 -13.36
C ALA A 32 -18.24 -8.67 -13.29
N GLN A 33 -19.37 -8.10 -12.86
CA GLN A 33 -20.65 -8.82 -12.82
C GLN A 33 -21.30 -8.98 -14.20
N VAL A 34 -21.16 -7.98 -15.07
CA VAL A 34 -21.76 -8.00 -16.41
C VAL A 34 -20.94 -8.81 -17.39
N ASN A 35 -19.61 -8.63 -17.39
CA ASN A 35 -18.70 -9.20 -18.37
C ASN A 35 -17.97 -10.46 -17.86
N PHE A 36 -18.22 -10.87 -16.61
CA PHE A 36 -17.57 -12.01 -15.94
C PHE A 36 -16.04 -11.94 -15.94
N ASN A 37 -15.46 -10.74 -16.16
CA ASN A 37 -14.03 -10.51 -16.13
C ASN A 37 -13.62 -9.90 -14.77
N VAL A 38 -13.18 -10.76 -13.85
CA VAL A 38 -12.83 -10.34 -12.49
C VAL A 38 -11.43 -9.76 -12.36
N TYR A 39 -10.56 -9.90 -13.37
CA TYR A 39 -9.15 -9.49 -13.26
C TYR A 39 -8.97 -7.99 -12.98
N PRO A 40 -9.61 -7.06 -13.72
CA PRO A 40 -9.47 -5.62 -13.46
C PRO A 40 -9.81 -5.25 -12.02
N ARG A 41 -10.90 -5.85 -11.50
CA ARG A 41 -11.35 -5.68 -10.13
C ARG A 41 -10.34 -6.18 -9.10
N LEU A 42 -9.75 -7.36 -9.31
CA LEU A 42 -8.77 -7.96 -8.39
C LEU A 42 -7.46 -7.16 -8.33
N PHE A 43 -6.98 -6.71 -9.49
CA PHE A 43 -5.82 -5.82 -9.55
C PHE A 43 -6.10 -4.50 -8.83
N TYR A 44 -7.28 -3.92 -9.05
CA TYR A 44 -7.68 -2.70 -8.36
C TYR A 44 -7.69 -2.87 -6.84
N PHE A 45 -8.24 -3.99 -6.35
CA PHE A 45 -8.32 -4.30 -4.91
C PHE A 45 -6.95 -4.39 -4.23
N THR A 46 -5.91 -4.75 -4.98
CA THR A 46 -4.53 -4.85 -4.51
C THR A 46 -3.78 -3.52 -4.67
N LEU A 47 -3.85 -2.94 -5.88
CA LEU A 47 -3.06 -1.78 -6.26
C LEU A 47 -3.54 -0.50 -5.61
N PHE A 48 -4.86 -0.30 -5.46
CA PHE A 48 -5.37 0.95 -4.91
C PHE A 48 -4.94 1.19 -3.44
N PRO A 49 -5.13 0.23 -2.50
CA PRO A 49 -4.65 0.42 -1.13
C PRO A 49 -3.11 0.51 -1.06
N LEU A 50 -2.40 -0.22 -1.92
CA LEU A 50 -0.94 -0.15 -2.03
C LEU A 50 -0.48 1.26 -2.44
N LEU A 51 -1.11 1.87 -3.45
CA LEU A 51 -0.82 3.24 -3.87
C LEU A 51 -1.15 4.24 -2.75
N VAL A 52 -2.25 4.04 -2.02
CA VAL A 52 -2.58 4.87 -0.84
C VAL A 52 -1.49 4.74 0.23
N GLY A 53 -1.01 3.54 0.51
CA GLY A 53 0.09 3.29 1.46
C GLY A 53 1.38 4.03 1.08
N ILE A 54 1.78 3.96 -0.20
CA ILE A 54 2.94 4.69 -0.73
C ILE A 54 2.73 6.20 -0.53
N LEU A 55 1.56 6.72 -0.90
CA LEU A 55 1.23 8.15 -0.79
C LEU A 55 1.30 8.64 0.66
N LEU A 56 0.78 7.86 1.62
CA LEU A 56 0.84 8.18 3.04
C LEU A 56 2.28 8.28 3.54
N ARG A 57 3.14 7.33 3.16
CA ARG A 57 4.56 7.37 3.53
C ARG A 57 5.28 8.53 2.85
N PHE A 58 4.94 8.82 1.60
CA PHE A 58 5.54 9.91 0.83
C PHE A 58 5.25 11.26 1.47
N LEU A 59 3.99 11.51 1.86
CA LEU A 59 3.63 12.72 2.56
C LEU A 59 4.40 12.84 3.89
N GLN A 60 4.47 11.76 4.66
CA GLN A 60 5.17 11.78 5.93
C GLN A 60 6.66 12.17 5.76
N SER A 61 7.25 11.81 4.62
CA SER A 61 8.62 12.20 4.26
C SER A 61 8.74 13.68 3.94
N ILE A 62 7.80 14.25 3.17
CA ILE A 62 7.79 15.68 2.83
C ILE A 62 7.56 16.55 4.08
N ASN A 63 6.75 16.08 5.03
CA ASN A 63 6.39 16.84 6.23
C ASN A 63 7.46 16.81 7.33
N HIS A 64 8.37 15.83 7.32
CA HIS A 64 9.55 15.87 8.18
C HIS A 64 10.58 16.84 7.60
N GLU A 65 11.37 17.48 8.47
CA GLU A 65 12.52 18.27 8.02
C GLU A 65 13.41 17.37 7.16
N THR A 66 13.31 17.58 5.84
CA THR A 66 13.97 16.84 4.77
C THR A 66 15.49 16.83 4.94
N SER A 67 16.04 17.72 5.78
CA SER A 67 17.44 17.76 6.17
C SER A 67 17.92 16.56 6.99
N LYS A 68 17.02 15.74 7.57
CA LYS A 68 17.38 14.56 8.40
C LYS A 68 16.94 13.21 7.78
N GLN A 69 16.40 13.23 6.57
CA GLN A 69 15.97 12.03 5.87
C GLN A 69 16.87 11.76 4.67
N ASN A 70 17.66 10.70 4.79
CA ASN A 70 18.50 10.21 3.70
C ASN A 70 17.69 9.19 2.88
N TRP A 71 17.55 9.43 1.58
CA TRP A 71 16.98 8.45 0.65
C TRP A 71 18.02 7.37 0.38
N ARG A 72 18.05 6.35 1.27
CA ARG A 72 18.93 5.19 1.18
C ARG A 72 18.11 3.92 1.32
N PHE A 73 18.31 3.02 0.37
CA PHE A 73 17.64 1.72 0.36
C PHE A 73 18.11 0.84 1.52
N GLN A 74 17.16 0.29 2.26
CA GLN A 74 17.37 -0.60 3.41
C GLN A 74 16.94 -2.03 3.02
N PRO A 75 17.89 -2.88 2.57
CA PRO A 75 17.56 -4.23 2.10
C PRO A 75 16.94 -5.11 3.19
N ASP A 76 17.35 -4.93 4.45
CA ASP A 76 16.85 -5.72 5.59
C ASP A 76 15.33 -5.54 5.77
N LYS A 77 14.86 -4.29 5.74
CA LYS A 77 13.42 -3.98 5.83
C LYS A 77 12.66 -4.47 4.61
N PHE A 78 13.28 -4.34 3.44
CA PHE A 78 12.66 -4.75 2.18
C PHE A 78 12.38 -6.24 2.18
N ILE A 79 13.36 -7.06 2.53
CA ILE A 79 13.22 -8.52 2.54
C ILE A 79 12.33 -8.99 3.72
N ALA A 80 12.51 -8.43 4.91
CA ALA A 80 11.80 -8.92 6.10
C ALA A 80 10.33 -8.47 6.18
N ILE A 81 9.99 -7.30 5.62
CA ILE A 81 8.66 -6.69 5.77
C ILE A 81 7.96 -6.51 4.43
N THR A 82 8.61 -5.81 3.49
CA THR A 82 7.98 -5.44 2.22
C THR A 82 7.70 -6.66 1.34
N VAL A 83 8.65 -7.58 1.19
CA VAL A 83 8.47 -8.77 0.34
C VAL A 83 7.30 -9.65 0.85
N PRO A 84 7.24 -10.05 2.14
CA PRO A 84 6.11 -10.83 2.65
C PRO A 84 4.77 -10.12 2.50
N THR A 85 4.71 -8.83 2.81
CA THR A 85 3.47 -8.06 2.73
C THR A 85 2.99 -7.88 1.29
N ILE A 86 3.89 -7.64 0.33
CA ILE A 86 3.56 -7.61 -1.11
C ILE A 86 3.03 -8.97 -1.56
N LEU A 87 3.70 -10.08 -1.21
CA LEU A 87 3.25 -11.41 -1.60
C LEU A 87 1.81 -11.70 -1.13
N ILE A 88 1.50 -11.38 0.13
CA ILE A 88 0.14 -11.56 0.67
C ILE A 88 -0.85 -10.58 0.02
N SER A 89 -0.43 -9.35 -0.27
CA SER A 89 -1.27 -8.35 -0.94
C SER A 89 -1.77 -8.83 -2.30
N PHE A 90 -0.91 -9.53 -3.05
CA PHE A 90 -1.24 -10.09 -4.36
C PHE A 90 -1.98 -11.44 -4.31
N SER A 91 -2.38 -11.90 -3.12
CA SER A 91 -3.23 -13.11 -2.98
C SER A 91 -4.50 -13.11 -3.87
N PRO A 92 -5.22 -11.98 -4.10
CA PRO A 92 -6.40 -11.97 -4.97
C PRO A 92 -6.08 -12.34 -6.42
N ALA A 93 -4.92 -11.88 -6.91
CA ALA A 93 -4.46 -12.19 -8.26
C ALA A 93 -4.01 -13.65 -8.37
N LEU A 94 -3.45 -14.22 -7.29
CA LEU A 94 -3.05 -15.62 -7.24
C LEU A 94 -4.23 -16.58 -7.39
N LEU A 95 -5.38 -16.25 -6.78
CA LEU A 95 -6.58 -17.12 -6.74
C LEU A 95 -7.05 -17.56 -8.14
N PHE A 96 -6.90 -16.71 -9.14
CA PHE A 96 -7.30 -16.98 -10.53
C PHE A 96 -6.11 -17.26 -11.45
N SER A 97 -4.91 -17.34 -10.91
CA SER A 97 -3.69 -17.63 -11.68
C SER A 97 -3.37 -19.13 -11.62
N PRO A 98 -2.65 -19.67 -12.63
CA PRO A 98 -2.11 -21.03 -12.58
C PRO A 98 -1.18 -21.28 -11.38
N LEU A 99 -0.63 -20.22 -10.78
CA LEU A 99 0.25 -20.31 -9.61
C LEU A 99 -0.53 -20.53 -8.30
N GLY A 100 -1.84 -20.28 -8.28
CA GLY A 100 -2.68 -20.46 -7.09
C GLY A 100 -2.72 -21.89 -6.58
N GLU A 101 -2.61 -22.88 -7.48
CA GLU A 101 -2.57 -24.31 -7.15
C GLU A 101 -1.34 -24.69 -6.31
N TYR A 102 -0.20 -24.02 -6.55
CA TYR A 102 1.05 -24.29 -5.83
C TYR A 102 1.12 -23.56 -4.48
N LEU A 103 0.32 -22.52 -4.29
CA LEU A 103 0.31 -21.67 -3.09
C LEU A 103 -1.12 -21.53 -2.53
N PRO A 104 -1.81 -22.63 -2.18
CA PRO A 104 -3.23 -22.63 -1.85
C PRO A 104 -3.53 -21.81 -0.59
N TYR A 105 -2.64 -21.81 0.40
CA TYR A 105 -2.81 -21.00 1.61
C TYR A 105 -2.75 -19.50 1.30
N LEU A 106 -1.86 -19.07 0.40
CA LEU A 106 -1.74 -17.68 0.02
C LEU A 106 -2.92 -17.24 -0.84
N ALA A 107 -3.31 -18.06 -1.82
CA ALA A 107 -4.41 -17.78 -2.74
C ALA A 107 -5.77 -17.63 -2.02
N ASN A 108 -6.00 -18.42 -0.98
CA ASN A 108 -7.28 -18.41 -0.25
C ASN A 108 -7.40 -17.31 0.80
N VAL A 109 -6.36 -16.50 1.07
CA VAL A 109 -6.40 -15.43 2.08
C VAL A 109 -7.57 -14.45 1.83
N ILE A 110 -7.81 -14.08 0.57
CA ILE A 110 -8.91 -13.18 0.21
C ILE A 110 -10.30 -13.76 0.56
N LEU A 111 -10.46 -15.08 0.51
CA LEU A 111 -11.73 -15.75 0.79
C LEU A 111 -12.08 -15.73 2.28
N ILE A 112 -11.08 -15.59 3.15
CA ILE A 112 -11.27 -15.49 4.60
C ILE A 112 -11.79 -14.11 4.95
N ASN A 113 -11.11 -13.06 4.47
CA ASN A 113 -11.48 -11.68 4.78
C ASN A 113 -10.84 -10.70 3.78
N THR A 114 -11.67 -9.95 3.08
CA THR A 114 -11.22 -8.96 2.09
C THR A 114 -10.56 -7.74 2.75
N THR A 115 -11.03 -7.32 3.93
CA THR A 115 -10.44 -6.21 4.71
C THR A 115 -9.00 -6.50 5.11
N PHE A 116 -8.69 -7.76 5.44
CA PHE A 116 -7.32 -8.17 5.76
C PHE A 116 -6.36 -7.90 4.59
N VAL A 117 -6.75 -8.31 3.37
CA VAL A 117 -5.97 -8.06 2.15
C VAL A 117 -5.83 -6.56 1.87
N THR A 118 -6.89 -5.77 2.08
CA THR A 118 -6.84 -4.31 1.91
C THR A 118 -5.82 -3.67 2.87
N ILE A 119 -5.84 -4.05 4.15
CA ILE A 119 -4.92 -3.53 5.17
C ILE A 119 -3.48 -3.93 4.82
N ILE A 120 -3.25 -5.18 4.45
CA ILE A 120 -1.91 -5.66 4.08
C ILE A 120 -1.41 -4.99 2.81
N SER A 121 -2.26 -4.75 1.82
CA SER A 121 -1.93 -3.98 0.62
C SER A 121 -1.49 -2.57 0.96
N LEU A 122 -2.18 -1.91 1.88
CA LEU A 122 -1.81 -0.60 2.39
C LEU A 122 -0.48 -0.62 3.16
N ILE A 123 -0.27 -1.61 4.03
CA ILE A 123 1.00 -1.81 4.75
C ILE A 123 2.15 -2.07 3.76
N ALA A 124 1.92 -2.89 2.73
CA ALA A 124 2.91 -3.22 1.71
C ALA A 124 3.37 -1.97 0.97
N GLY A 125 2.42 -1.13 0.53
CA GLY A 125 2.74 0.14 -0.11
C GLY A 125 3.50 1.11 0.80
N TYR A 126 3.06 1.25 2.05
CA TYR A 126 3.74 2.09 3.04
C TYR A 126 5.17 1.60 3.31
N SER A 127 5.33 0.29 3.53
CA SER A 127 6.61 -0.37 3.80
C SER A 127 7.57 -0.29 2.61
N LEU A 128 7.05 -0.44 1.39
CA LEU A 128 7.83 -0.32 0.16
C LEU A 128 8.55 1.02 0.12
N LEU A 129 7.83 2.12 0.34
CA LEU A 129 8.44 3.44 0.35
C LEU A 129 9.28 3.69 1.61
N ASP A 130 8.92 3.13 2.77
CA ASP A 130 9.73 3.21 4.00
C ASP A 130 11.13 2.62 3.80
N CYS A 131 11.27 1.55 3.01
CA CYS A 131 12.57 0.95 2.73
C CYS A 131 13.53 1.88 1.98
N PHE A 132 13.01 2.85 1.22
CA PHE A 132 13.83 3.84 0.53
C PHE A 132 14.17 5.06 1.39
N ILE A 133 13.54 5.20 2.56
CA ILE A 133 13.67 6.37 3.43
C ILE A 133 14.34 5.96 4.74
N GLN A 134 15.61 6.35 4.91
CA GLN A 134 16.34 6.13 6.14
C GLN A 134 16.05 7.29 7.11
N LYS A 135 15.68 6.94 8.34
CA LYS A 135 15.62 7.90 9.44
C LYS A 135 17.00 7.96 10.07
N ASP A 136 17.63 9.14 10.13
CA ASP A 136 18.95 9.26 10.74
C ASP A 136 18.91 8.78 12.21
N ASN A 137 19.62 7.71 12.51
CA ASN A 137 19.73 7.12 13.86
C ASN A 137 20.62 7.95 14.82
N ALA A 138 20.93 9.20 14.49
CA ALA A 138 21.84 10.05 15.27
C ALA A 138 21.33 10.34 16.70
N THR A 139 20.06 10.08 17.01
CA THR A 139 19.51 10.23 18.37
C THR A 139 19.52 8.95 19.22
N MET A 140 19.87 7.79 18.65
CA MET A 140 19.94 6.52 19.40
C MET A 140 21.31 6.25 20.06
N LYS A 141 22.34 7.05 19.75
CA LYS A 141 23.70 6.84 20.28
C LYS A 141 24.02 7.62 21.55
N LYS A 142 23.01 8.19 22.23
CA LYS A 142 23.19 8.96 23.48
C LYS A 142 22.93 8.20 24.78
N TYR A 143 22.76 6.87 24.70
CA TYR A 143 22.68 5.99 25.86
C TYR A 143 23.50 4.72 25.59
N ASN A 144 24.81 4.84 25.77
CA ASN A 144 25.70 3.76 26.22
C ASN A 144 27.01 4.37 26.70
#